data_AF-A0A3B9RBY9-F1
#
_entry.id   AF-A0A3B9RBY9-F1
#
_cell.length_a   1.000
_cell.length_b   1.000
_cell.length_c   1.000
_cell.angle_alpha   90.00
_cell.angle_beta   90.00
_cell.angle_gamma   90.00
#
_symmetry.space_group_name_H-M   'P 1'
#
loop_
_entity.id
_entity.type
_entity.pdbx_description
1 polymer ?
#
loop_
_entity_poly.entity_id
_entity_poly.type
_entity_poly.pdbx_seq_one_letter_code
_entity_poly.pdbx_strand_id
1 'polypeptide(L)'
;IVNGIIAFKNGIQFRGLWQFNAAEINQKDECIIYGTNGCIKFSFFGSKVHLISKTEERVFEFNNPKHVQEPMIEATVNFFLGNNKNPCSAEEGLLVIDILERLSSR
;
A
#
# COMPACT_ATOMS: atom_id res chain seq x y z
N ILE A 1 -0.14 -1.03 19.40
CA ILE A 1 -0.02 0.03 18.36
C ILE A 1 1.37 -0.09 17.78
N VAL A 2 1.51 -0.09 16.46
CA VAL A 2 2.81 0.00 15.78
C VAL A 2 2.82 1.31 15.01
N ASN A 3 3.88 2.11 15.17
CA ASN A 3 4.06 3.32 14.38
C ASN A 3 5.53 3.48 14.02
N GLY A 4 5.80 4.20 12.94
CA GLY A 4 7.17 4.51 12.59
C GLY A 4 7.28 5.40 11.37
N ILE A 5 8.50 5.89 11.17
CA ILE A 5 8.86 6.81 10.10
C ILE A 5 10.09 6.25 9.39
N ILE A 6 10.04 6.19 8.07
CA ILE A 6 11.18 5.82 7.23
C ILE A 6 11.59 7.05 6.43
N ALA A 7 12.86 7.42 6.50
CA ALA A 7 13.46 8.44 5.65
C ALA A 7 14.24 7.76 4.52
N PHE A 8 13.75 7.87 3.29
CA PHE A 8 14.42 7.32 2.12
C PHE A 8 15.57 8.22 1.66
N LYS A 9 16.58 7.62 1.01
CA LYS A 9 17.77 8.35 0.52
C LYS A 9 17.45 9.48 -0.46
N ASN A 10 16.33 9.38 -1.17
CA ASN A 10 15.86 10.38 -2.11
C ASN A 10 15.05 11.52 -1.45
N GLY A 11 14.97 11.57 -0.12
CA GLY A 11 14.25 12.59 0.63
C GLY A 11 12.76 12.33 0.83
N ILE A 12 12.21 11.25 0.25
CA ILE A 12 10.82 10.84 0.52
C ILE A 12 10.74 10.32 1.97
N GLN A 13 9.63 10.65 2.65
CA GLN A 13 9.33 10.13 3.97
C GLN A 13 8.08 9.24 3.92
N PHE A 14 8.16 8.07 4.53
CA PHE A 14 7.00 7.23 4.84
C PHE A 14 6.66 7.36 6.32
N ARG A 15 5.37 7.40 6.64
CA ARG A 15 4.85 7.33 8.00
C ARG A 15 3.76 6.27 8.07
N GLY A 16 3.95 5.30 8.95
CA GLY A 16 2.99 4.22 9.19
C GLY A 16 2.39 4.30 10.59
N LEU A 17 1.10 3.99 10.71
CA LEU A 17 0.39 3.80 11.97
C LEU A 17 -0.58 2.63 11.82
N TRP A 18 -0.38 1.61 12.65
CA TRP A 18 -1.25 0.45 12.75
C TRP A 18 -1.78 0.33 14.20
N GLN A 19 -3.06 0.64 14.35
CA GLN A 19 -3.76 0.66 15.65
C GLN A 19 -4.85 -0.43 15.69
N PHE A 20 -4.49 -1.60 16.21
CA PHE A 20 -5.38 -2.77 16.29
C PHE A 20 -6.44 -2.70 17.39
N ASN A 21 -6.38 -1.71 18.27
CA ASN A 21 -7.31 -1.48 19.38
C ASN A 21 -8.07 -0.16 19.25
N ALA A 22 -8.23 0.36 18.02
CA ALA A 22 -9.02 1.55 17.79
C ALA A 22 -10.49 1.29 18.13
N ALA A 23 -11.14 2.24 18.79
CA ALA A 23 -12.60 2.24 18.92
C ALA A 23 -13.25 2.24 17.53
N GLU A 24 -14.46 1.68 17.40
CA GLU A 24 -15.17 1.57 16.12
C GLU A 24 -15.31 2.92 15.40
N ILE A 25 -15.66 3.97 16.15
CA ILE A 25 -15.75 5.36 15.63
C ILE A 25 -14.43 5.91 15.07
N ASN A 26 -13.30 5.32 15.46
CA ASN A 26 -11.95 5.72 15.05
C ASN A 26 -11.31 4.71 14.08
N GLN A 27 -12.06 3.72 13.57
CA GLN A 27 -11.54 2.83 12.53
C GLN A 27 -11.24 3.62 11.27
N LYS A 28 -10.04 3.42 10.73
CA LYS A 28 -9.55 4.16 9.58
C LYS A 28 -8.64 3.27 8.74
N ASP A 29 -8.97 3.17 7.46
CA ASP A 29 -8.10 2.63 6.40
C ASP A 29 -7.83 3.76 5.42
N GLU A 30 -6.59 4.28 5.44
CA GLU A 30 -6.21 5.42 4.63
C GLU A 30 -4.73 5.36 4.29
N CYS A 31 -4.43 5.49 3.00
CA CYS A 31 -3.12 5.78 2.46
C CYS A 31 -3.18 7.13 1.74
N ILE A 32 -2.19 7.98 1.98
CA ILE A 32 -2.04 9.25 1.28
C ILE A 32 -0.64 9.34 0.68
N ILE A 33 -0.58 9.57 -0.63
CA ILE A 33 0.65 9.89 -1.35
C ILE A 33 0.66 11.40 -1.58
N TYR A 34 1.63 12.08 -0.97
CA TYR A 34 1.81 13.52 -1.13
C TYR A 34 2.79 13.81 -2.25
N GLY A 35 2.43 14.74 -3.12
CA GLY A 35 3.28 15.30 -4.16
C GLY A 35 3.33 16.82 -4.06
N THR A 36 4.17 17.45 -4.88
CA THR A 36 4.33 18.91 -4.90
C THR A 36 3.06 19.66 -5.33
N ASN A 37 2.20 19.02 -6.12
CA ASN A 37 1.00 19.64 -6.72
C ASN A 37 -0.31 19.20 -6.06
N GLY A 38 -0.26 18.36 -5.01
CA GLY A 38 -1.46 17.79 -4.41
C GLY A 38 -1.20 16.45 -3.72
N CYS A 39 -2.26 15.67 -3.53
CA CYS A 39 -2.16 14.32 -3.00
C CYS A 39 -3.14 13.36 -3.66
N ILE A 40 -2.81 12.07 -3.54
CA ILE A 40 -3.69 10.95 -3.87
C ILE A 40 -4.06 10.28 -2.54
N LYS A 41 -5.34 10.12 -2.25
CA LYS A 41 -5.86 9.48 -1.04
C LYS A 41 -6.75 8.29 -1.40
N PHE A 42 -6.52 7.14 -0.77
CA PHE A 42 -7.31 5.93 -1.00
C PHE A 42 -7.34 5.03 0.24
N SER A 43 -8.26 4.07 0.22
CA SER A 43 -8.37 2.98 1.20
C SER A 43 -7.96 1.67 0.51
N PHE A 44 -7.24 0.80 1.20
CA PHE A 44 -6.85 -0.51 0.66
C PHE A 44 -8.04 -1.46 0.46
N PHE A 45 -9.10 -1.30 1.26
CA PHE A 45 -10.34 -2.10 1.17
C PHE A 45 -11.51 -1.34 0.51
N GLY A 46 -11.30 -0.07 0.17
CA GLY A 46 -12.29 0.78 -0.48
C GLY A 46 -12.37 0.56 -1.98
N SER A 47 -13.20 1.36 -2.64
CA SER A 47 -13.46 1.33 -4.09
C SER A 47 -13.26 2.70 -4.75
N LYS A 48 -12.63 3.64 -4.02
CA LYS A 48 -12.45 5.03 -4.44
C LYS A 48 -11.01 5.47 -4.25
N VAL A 49 -10.52 6.21 -5.25
CA VAL A 49 -9.26 6.95 -5.19
C VAL A 49 -9.58 8.43 -5.38
N HIS A 50 -9.15 9.26 -4.44
CA HIS A 50 -9.31 10.70 -4.47
C HIS A 50 -8.02 11.35 -4.95
N LEU A 51 -8.09 12.14 -6.02
CA LEU A 51 -7.04 13.05 -6.44
C LEU A 51 -7.42 14.45 -5.99
N ILE A 52 -6.56 15.09 -5.21
CA ILE A 52 -6.78 16.44 -4.69
C ILE A 52 -5.56 17.28 -5.09
N SER A 53 -5.78 18.35 -5.84
CA SER A 53 -4.76 19.31 -6.25
C SER A 53 -5.23 20.74 -6.01
N LYS A 54 -4.39 21.73 -6.33
CA LYS A 54 -4.78 23.15 -6.23
C LYS A 54 -5.92 23.53 -7.18
N THR A 55 -6.09 22.81 -8.28
CA THR A 55 -7.00 23.19 -9.38
C THR A 55 -8.15 22.21 -9.58
N GLU A 56 -8.02 20.99 -9.08
CA GLU A 56 -9.06 19.97 -9.21
C GLU A 56 -9.12 19.05 -7.99
N GLU A 57 -10.35 18.62 -7.70
CA GLU A 57 -10.64 17.46 -6.87
C GLU A 57 -11.42 16.47 -7.74
N ARG A 58 -10.94 15.22 -7.81
CA ARG A 58 -11.55 14.18 -8.62
C ARG A 58 -11.59 12.87 -7.86
N VAL A 59 -12.71 12.17 -7.98
CA VAL A 59 -12.89 10.83 -7.43
C VAL A 59 -12.93 9.82 -8.57
N PHE A 60 -12.05 8.83 -8.50
CA PHE A 60 -12.07 7.66 -9.38
C PHE A 60 -12.75 6.52 -8.63
N GLU A 61 -13.81 5.98 -9.19
CA GLU A 61 -14.54 4.84 -8.62
C GLU A 61 -14.30 3.60 -9.48
N PHE A 62 -14.16 2.45 -8.84
CA PHE A 62 -13.94 1.17 -9.51
C PHE A 62 -14.65 0.03 -8.77
N ASN A 63 -14.95 -1.04 -9.51
CA ASN A 63 -15.48 -2.24 -8.90
C ASN A 63 -14.31 -3.12 -8.47
N ASN A 64 -14.27 -3.48 -7.19
CA ASN A 64 -13.29 -4.45 -6.70
C ASN A 64 -13.52 -5.81 -7.39
N PRO A 65 -12.44 -6.50 -7.79
CA PRO A 65 -12.56 -7.83 -8.37
C PRO A 65 -13.17 -8.78 -7.35
N LYS A 66 -13.94 -9.76 -7.83
CA LYS A 66 -14.51 -10.81 -6.98
C LYS A 66 -13.44 -11.57 -6.20
N HIS A 67 -12.29 -11.80 -6.84
CA HIS A 67 -11.14 -12.49 -6.26
C HIS A 67 -9.91 -11.57 -6.32
N VAL A 68 -9.64 -10.87 -5.22
CA VAL A 68 -8.51 -9.92 -5.13
C VAL A 68 -7.15 -10.60 -5.37
N GLN A 69 -7.01 -11.86 -4.98
CA GLN A 69 -5.75 -12.61 -5.08
C GLN A 69 -5.53 -13.27 -6.44
N GLU A 70 -6.57 -13.37 -7.29
CA GLU A 70 -6.51 -14.07 -8.57
C GLU A 70 -5.36 -13.57 -9.48
N PRO A 71 -5.12 -12.25 -9.66
CA PRO A 71 -4.02 -11.77 -10.49
C PRO A 71 -2.63 -12.22 -10.00
N MET A 72 -2.43 -12.28 -8.68
CA MET A 72 -1.15 -12.70 -8.09
C MET A 72 -0.95 -14.22 -8.23
N ILE A 73 -2.02 -15.00 -8.06
CA ILE A 73 -2.00 -16.45 -8.27
C ILE A 73 -1.68 -16.75 -9.73
N GLU A 74 -2.37 -16.11 -10.67
CA GLU A 74 -2.13 -16.26 -12.10
C GLU A 74 -0.68 -15.90 -12.47
N ALA A 75 -0.17 -14.77 -11.97
CA ALA A 75 1.22 -14.36 -12.21
C ALA A 75 2.23 -15.38 -11.67
N THR A 76 1.96 -15.96 -10.50
CA THR A 76 2.80 -17.00 -9.89
C THR A 76 2.80 -18.29 -10.71
N VAL A 77 1.62 -18.75 -11.16
CA VAL A 77 1.49 -19.91 -12.03
C VAL A 77 2.24 -19.69 -13.35
N ASN A 78 2.05 -18.53 -13.97
CA ASN A 78 2.73 -18.18 -15.22
C ASN A 78 4.26 -18.12 -15.08
N PHE A 79 4.78 -17.70 -13.92
CA PHE A 79 6.21 -17.78 -13.64
C PHE A 79 6.72 -19.22 -13.62
N PHE A 80 6.07 -20.13 -12.88
CA PHE A 80 6.48 -21.54 -12.80
C PHE A 80 6.32 -22.30 -14.12
N LEU A 81 5.40 -21.87 -14.98
CA LEU A 81 5.25 -22.39 -16.35
C LEU A 81 6.26 -21.80 -17.35
N GLY A 82 7.09 -20.83 -16.95
CA GLY A 82 8.04 -20.15 -17.83
C GLY A 82 7.42 -19.12 -18.77
N ASN A 83 6.15 -18.77 -18.56
CA ASN A 83 5.39 -17.83 -19.41
C ASN A 83 5.60 -16.36 -18.99
N ASN A 84 6.09 -16.11 -17.78
CA ASN A 84 6.30 -14.75 -17.29
C ASN A 84 7.44 -14.68 -16.26
N LYS A 85 7.82 -13.47 -15.86
CA LYS A 85 8.81 -13.22 -14.79
C LYS A 85 8.18 -13.45 -13.42
N ASN A 86 9.04 -13.70 -12.42
CA ASN A 86 8.61 -13.81 -11.04
C ASN A 86 7.92 -12.49 -10.59
N PRO A 87 6.63 -12.53 -10.15
CA PRO A 87 5.92 -11.32 -9.71
C PRO A 87 6.42 -10.75 -8.37
N CYS A 88 7.14 -11.53 -7.56
CA CYS A 88 7.73 -11.08 -6.31
C CYS A 88 8.90 -11.98 -5.92
N SER A 89 10.11 -11.43 -5.94
CA SER A 89 11.33 -12.15 -5.59
C SER A 89 11.47 -12.38 -4.09
N ALA A 90 12.28 -13.38 -3.71
CA ALA A 90 12.57 -13.63 -2.30
C ALA A 90 13.33 -12.46 -1.66
N GLU A 91 14.17 -11.78 -2.45
CA GLU A 91 14.94 -10.61 -2.06
C GLU A 91 14.04 -9.42 -1.73
N GLU A 92 13.01 -9.16 -2.54
CA GLU A 92 11.99 -8.14 -2.26
C GLU A 92 11.21 -8.48 -0.99
N GLY A 93 10.83 -9.75 -0.82
CA GLY A 93 10.16 -10.23 0.39
C GLY A 93 11.00 -10.03 1.65
N LEU A 94 12.29 -10.38 1.61
CA LEU A 94 13.22 -10.21 2.72
C LEU A 94 13.38 -8.74 3.10
N LEU A 95 13.47 -7.83 2.11
CA LEU A 95 13.56 -6.40 2.34
C LEU A 95 12.32 -5.87 3.10
N VAL A 96 11.12 -6.29 2.70
CA VAL A 96 9.88 -5.89 3.39
C VAL A 96 9.84 -6.43 4.82
N ILE A 97 10.27 -7.66 5.04
CA ILE A 97 10.34 -8.26 6.39
C ILE A 97 11.30 -7.49 7.30
N ASP A 98 12.51 -7.16 6.84
CA ASP A 98 13.48 -6.35 7.61
C ASP A 98 12.90 -4.98 7.99
N ILE A 99 12.17 -4.33 7.07
CA ILE A 99 11.48 -3.07 7.36
C ILE A 99 10.41 -3.25 8.45
N LEU A 100 9.60 -4.31 8.36
CA LEU A 100 8.56 -4.60 9.35
C LEU A 100 9.13 -4.90 10.72
N GLU A 101 10.22 -5.67 10.80
CA GLU A 101 10.92 -5.97 12.06
C GLU A 101 11.39 -4.67 12.74
N ARG A 102 12.10 -3.82 11.98
CA ARG A 102 12.57 -2.51 12.46
C ARG A 102 11.44 -1.61 12.96
N LEU A 103 10.31 -1.57 12.25
CA LEU A 103 9.13 -0.80 12.66
C LEU A 103 8.46 -1.39 13.91
N SER A 104 8.51 -2.70 14.08
CA SER A 104 7.87 -3.40 15.21
C SER A 104 8.68 -3.39 16.51
N SER A 105 9.92 -2.86 16.49
CA SER A 105 10.84 -2.85 17.65
C SER A 105 11.10 -4.25 18.23
N ARG A 106 11.16 -5.27 17.38
CA ARG A 106 11.56 -6.63 17.74
C ARG A 106 12.96 -6.93 17.22
#